data_AF-A0A9E0XCN3-F1
#
_entry.id   AF-A0A9E0XCN3-F1
#
_cell.length_a   1.000
_cell.length_b   1.000
_cell.length_c   1.000
_cell.angle_alpha   90.00
_cell.angle_beta   90.00
_cell.angle_gamma   90.00
#
_symmetry.space_group_name_H-M   'P 1'
#
loop_
_entity.id
_entity.type
_entity.pdbx_description
1 polymer ?
#
loop_
_entity_poly.entity_id
_entity_poly.type
_entity_poly.pdbx_seq_one_letter_code
_entity_poly.pdbx_strand_id
1 'polypeptide(L)'
;MSRSIFIGAHRSRNVDLTIAAVCAAALLSACGGDGGSDTGAATYKIGGVVSALDSGKQLVLQNNGGDDLTITSNGTFNFPSRLAAGAAYAVTVKTQPAGQTCGVSNGSGNVSADVSNVSVTCVTGSTPTPTPTPTPTPTGPTQGAAGVAGTWVQSLCVVANGKGNRQLLRVAQTGTDSVSLERDLMVYAATNCSGSGSPLGVPTPTGSVTFSRSAATATLAANWGLWTYPTGQAYVILAKKGETVLCLIGDANPSVLPTAADVEGYADLSIPSGACYVKQ
;
A
#
# COMPACT_ATOMS: atom_id res chain seq x y z
N MET A 1 -44.73 32.95 45.47
CA MET A 1 -43.52 33.68 45.91
C MET A 1 -42.47 33.48 44.81
N SER A 2 -42.46 34.32 43.77
CA SER A 2 -41.74 35.60 43.64
C SER A 2 -40.24 35.43 43.35
N ARG A 3 -39.86 35.70 42.07
CA ARG A 3 -38.62 36.40 41.60
C ARG A 3 -37.26 35.74 41.91
N SER A 4 -36.14 35.90 41.21
CA SER A 4 -35.71 36.55 39.96
C SER A 4 -34.23 36.17 39.71
N ILE A 5 -33.82 36.12 38.43
CA ILE A 5 -32.55 36.57 37.78
C ILE A 5 -31.37 37.03 38.68
N PHE A 6 -30.11 36.62 38.37
CA PHE A 6 -29.00 37.53 37.96
C PHE A 6 -27.68 36.81 37.61
N ILE A 7 -27.09 37.25 36.49
CA ILE A 7 -25.71 37.05 35.99
C ILE A 7 -24.78 38.09 36.65
N GLY A 8 -23.53 37.75 36.99
CA GLY A 8 -22.52 38.79 37.27
C GLY A 8 -21.22 38.39 37.98
N ALA A 9 -20.14 38.31 37.18
CA ALA A 9 -18.76 38.78 37.38
C ALA A 9 -18.00 38.58 38.73
N HIS A 10 -16.77 38.03 38.64
CA HIS A 10 -15.71 38.30 39.62
C HIS A 10 -14.39 38.69 38.93
N ARG A 11 -13.79 39.73 39.51
CA ARG A 11 -12.71 40.63 39.04
C ARG A 11 -11.37 40.23 39.65
N SER A 12 -10.25 40.33 38.93
CA SER A 12 -8.88 40.27 39.47
C SER A 12 -7.96 41.12 38.58
N ARG A 13 -7.66 42.39 38.91
CA ARG A 13 -6.67 42.97 39.86
C ARG A 13 -5.33 43.30 39.18
N ASN A 14 -5.16 44.59 38.83
CA ASN A 14 -3.92 45.26 38.42
C ASN A 14 -3.11 45.69 39.66
N VAL A 15 -1.78 45.63 39.59
CA VAL A 15 -0.86 46.46 40.39
C VAL A 15 0.29 46.92 39.49
N ASP A 16 0.31 48.21 39.20
CA ASP A 16 1.42 48.98 38.62
C ASP A 16 2.43 49.37 39.70
N LEU A 17 3.74 49.42 39.37
CA LEU A 17 4.59 50.56 39.77
C LEU A 17 5.87 50.68 38.92
N THR A 18 6.14 51.91 38.53
CA THR A 18 7.09 52.49 37.57
C THR A 18 8.51 52.70 38.12
N ILE A 19 9.51 53.00 37.25
CA ILE A 19 10.38 54.20 37.33
C ILE A 19 11.44 54.26 36.19
N ALA A 20 11.32 55.35 35.42
CA ALA A 20 12.31 56.28 34.83
C ALA A 20 13.38 55.89 33.78
N ALA A 21 13.52 56.84 32.86
CA ALA A 21 14.29 56.89 31.63
C ALA A 21 15.59 57.71 31.74
N VAL A 22 16.54 57.52 30.80
CA VAL A 22 17.54 58.54 30.38
C VAL A 22 17.85 58.38 28.88
N CYS A 23 17.95 59.54 28.23
CA CYS A 23 18.01 59.87 26.80
C CYS A 23 19.39 59.75 26.14
N ALA A 24 19.46 59.61 24.79
CA ALA A 24 20.18 60.51 23.86
C ALA A 24 20.20 59.96 22.41
N ALA A 25 20.04 60.88 21.45
CA ALA A 25 19.75 60.63 20.04
C ALA A 25 20.99 60.45 19.14
N ALA A 26 20.84 59.73 18.03
CA ALA A 26 21.61 59.95 16.79
C ALA A 26 20.75 59.56 15.56
N LEU A 27 20.54 60.52 14.67
CA LEU A 27 19.94 60.34 13.34
C LEU A 27 21.02 59.78 12.40
N LEU A 28 20.82 58.58 11.84
CA LEU A 28 21.52 58.14 10.64
C LEU A 28 20.52 57.44 9.71
N SER A 29 20.28 58.07 8.57
CA SER A 29 19.62 57.50 7.40
C SER A 29 20.34 56.24 6.92
N ALA A 30 19.62 55.13 6.88
CA ALA A 30 19.96 53.99 6.03
C ALA A 30 18.69 53.50 5.32
N CYS A 31 18.53 54.00 4.09
CA CYS A 31 17.86 53.26 3.03
C CYS A 31 18.71 52.00 2.75
N GLY A 32 18.08 50.82 2.70
CA GLY A 32 18.72 49.66 2.11
C GLY A 32 18.22 48.32 2.62
N GLY A 33 17.58 47.57 1.71
CA GLY A 33 17.94 46.17 1.53
C GLY A 33 16.88 45.16 1.92
N ASP A 34 16.13 44.75 0.91
CA ASP A 34 15.28 43.57 0.88
C ASP A 34 16.09 42.32 1.23
N GLY A 35 15.53 41.51 2.12
CA GLY A 35 16.09 40.22 2.50
C GLY A 35 14.98 39.30 2.96
N GLY A 36 13.84 39.32 2.25
CA GLY A 36 12.95 38.18 2.24
C GLY A 36 13.82 36.98 1.92
N SER A 37 14.14 36.18 2.93
CA SER A 37 14.62 34.84 2.70
C SER A 37 13.42 34.08 2.17
N ASP A 38 13.14 34.29 0.89
CA ASP A 38 12.66 33.27 0.00
C ASP A 38 13.69 32.14 0.08
N THR A 39 13.67 31.38 1.17
CA THR A 39 13.95 29.96 1.08
C THR A 39 12.75 29.39 0.33
N GLY A 40 12.58 29.77 -0.93
CA GLY A 40 11.77 29.03 -1.87
C GLY A 40 12.36 27.63 -1.82
N ALA A 41 11.68 26.74 -1.11
CA ALA A 41 12.15 25.39 -0.89
C ALA A 41 12.58 24.85 -2.25
N ALA A 42 13.84 24.47 -2.40
CA ALA A 42 14.36 24.05 -3.69
C ALA A 42 13.44 22.95 -4.22
N THR A 43 12.84 23.21 -5.38
CA THR A 43 11.95 22.25 -6.04
C THR A 43 12.68 21.63 -7.23
N TYR A 44 12.63 20.32 -7.29
CA TYR A 44 13.35 19.54 -8.28
C TYR A 44 12.38 18.82 -9.20
N LYS A 45 12.84 18.55 -10.42
CA LYS A 45 12.10 17.82 -11.43
C LYS A 45 12.22 16.33 -11.19
N ILE A 46 11.14 15.61 -11.49
CA ILE A 46 11.13 14.15 -11.58
C ILE A 46 11.01 13.77 -13.04
N GLY A 47 11.90 12.93 -13.51
CA GLY A 47 12.02 12.59 -14.91
C GLY A 47 12.88 11.35 -15.12
N GLY A 48 13.00 10.98 -16.39
CA GLY A 48 13.57 9.71 -16.76
C GLY A 48 13.66 9.52 -18.25
N VAL A 49 13.90 8.29 -18.67
CA VAL A 49 13.96 7.89 -20.08
C VAL A 49 13.01 6.75 -20.34
N VAL A 50 12.23 6.87 -21.41
CA VAL A 50 11.40 5.79 -21.97
C VAL A 50 12.11 5.19 -23.17
N SER A 51 12.19 3.86 -23.20
CA SER A 51 12.76 3.08 -24.30
C SER A 51 11.81 1.98 -24.78
N ALA A 52 11.93 1.63 -26.06
CA ALA A 52 11.21 0.55 -26.73
C ALA A 52 9.65 0.67 -26.76
N LEU A 53 9.10 1.88 -26.58
CA LEU A 53 7.71 2.18 -26.92
C LEU A 53 7.53 2.17 -28.44
N ASP A 54 6.62 1.36 -28.97
CA ASP A 54 6.37 1.29 -30.41
C ASP A 54 5.77 2.61 -30.92
N SER A 55 6.09 2.98 -32.16
CA SER A 55 5.54 4.16 -32.82
C SER A 55 4.01 4.12 -32.88
N GLY A 56 3.36 5.23 -32.52
CA GLY A 56 1.90 5.36 -32.57
C GLY A 56 1.17 4.80 -31.34
N LYS A 57 1.91 4.35 -30.31
CA LYS A 57 1.34 3.90 -29.04
C LYS A 57 1.44 4.97 -27.96
N GLN A 58 0.62 4.81 -26.93
CA GLN A 58 0.55 5.71 -25.78
C GLN A 58 0.78 4.95 -24.48
N LEU A 59 1.63 5.50 -23.63
CA LEU A 59 1.88 5.06 -22.26
C LEU A 59 1.47 6.21 -21.34
N VAL A 60 0.79 5.93 -20.23
CA VAL A 60 0.54 6.94 -19.19
C VAL A 60 1.33 6.54 -17.95
N LEU A 61 2.25 7.41 -17.54
CA LEU A 61 2.96 7.32 -16.27
C LEU A 61 2.22 8.15 -15.22
N GLN A 62 2.32 7.78 -13.96
CA GLN A 62 1.75 8.53 -12.86
C GLN A 62 2.79 8.66 -11.75
N ASN A 63 2.96 9.88 -11.23
CA ASN A 63 3.76 10.13 -10.05
C ASN A 63 2.86 10.42 -8.83
N ASN A 64 3.16 9.78 -7.70
CA ASN A 64 2.50 9.98 -6.39
C ASN A 64 0.96 9.90 -6.43
N GLY A 65 0.40 9.09 -7.34
CA GLY A 65 -1.05 8.86 -7.44
C GLY A 65 -1.86 9.97 -8.10
N GLY A 66 -1.25 11.06 -8.59
CA GLY A 66 -2.01 12.21 -9.10
C GLY A 66 -1.37 13.06 -10.20
N ASP A 67 -0.06 12.92 -10.44
CA ASP A 67 0.66 13.68 -11.47
C ASP A 67 0.87 12.80 -12.70
N ASP A 68 -0.15 12.73 -13.55
CA ASP A 68 -0.16 11.87 -14.73
C ASP A 68 0.59 12.51 -15.90
N LEU A 69 1.38 11.71 -16.60
CA LEU A 69 2.15 12.11 -17.77
C LEU A 69 1.94 11.12 -18.92
N THR A 70 1.42 11.62 -20.02
CA THR A 70 1.23 10.87 -21.25
C THR A 70 2.51 10.89 -22.10
N ILE A 71 3.00 9.71 -22.46
CA ILE A 71 4.17 9.48 -23.31
C ILE A 71 3.73 8.85 -24.63
N THR A 72 4.15 9.45 -25.74
CA THR A 72 3.83 8.99 -27.11
C THR A 72 5.06 8.64 -27.94
N SER A 73 6.26 8.87 -27.40
CA SER A 73 7.52 8.57 -28.06
C SER A 73 8.61 8.23 -27.04
N ASN A 74 9.60 7.45 -27.48
CA ASN A 74 10.81 7.19 -26.71
C ASN A 74 11.60 8.49 -26.48
N GLY A 75 12.38 8.52 -25.40
CA GLY A 75 13.22 9.66 -25.05
C GLY A 75 13.07 10.09 -23.60
N THR A 76 13.62 11.25 -23.29
CA THR A 76 13.56 11.84 -21.94
C THR A 76 12.16 12.37 -21.64
N PHE A 77 11.66 12.11 -20.45
CA PHE A 77 10.41 12.68 -19.95
C PHE A 77 10.64 13.41 -18.62
N ASN A 78 9.78 14.39 -18.33
CA ASN A 78 9.74 15.07 -17.05
C ASN A 78 8.28 15.25 -16.65
N PHE A 79 7.97 14.96 -15.40
CA PHE A 79 6.69 15.29 -14.79
C PHE A 79 6.51 16.81 -14.70
N PRO A 80 5.27 17.32 -14.88
CA PRO A 80 5.01 18.75 -14.82
C PRO A 80 5.12 19.29 -13.39
N SER A 81 4.75 18.49 -12.39
CA SER A 81 4.87 18.89 -10.98
C SER A 81 6.31 18.74 -10.51
N ARG A 82 6.84 19.80 -9.89
CA ARG A 82 8.12 19.76 -9.18
C ARG A 82 7.88 19.38 -7.72
N LEU A 83 8.82 18.62 -7.15
CA LEU A 83 8.74 18.19 -5.76
C LEU A 83 9.79 18.93 -4.92
N ALA A 84 9.43 19.31 -3.71
CA ALA A 84 10.35 19.96 -2.78
C ALA A 84 11.48 19.01 -2.36
N ALA A 85 12.64 19.58 -1.99
CA ALA A 85 13.72 18.85 -1.33
C ALA A 85 13.19 17.98 -0.17
N GLY A 86 13.57 16.71 -0.14
CA GLY A 86 13.16 15.71 0.85
C GLY A 86 11.83 14.99 0.55
N ALA A 87 11.00 15.51 -0.37
CA ALA A 87 9.73 14.88 -0.72
C ALA A 87 9.95 13.50 -1.37
N ALA A 88 9.02 12.56 -1.14
CA ALA A 88 9.05 11.26 -1.79
C ALA A 88 8.41 11.34 -3.19
N TYR A 89 8.93 10.55 -4.12
CA TYR A 89 8.32 10.32 -5.44
C TYR A 89 8.03 8.83 -5.64
N ALA A 90 7.02 8.53 -6.44
CA ALA A 90 6.59 7.17 -6.77
C ALA A 90 5.96 7.17 -8.17
N VAL A 91 6.79 6.87 -9.18
CA VAL A 91 6.46 6.76 -10.59
C VAL A 91 6.02 5.34 -10.91
N THR A 92 4.79 5.21 -11.42
CA THR A 92 4.19 3.94 -11.84
C THR A 92 3.62 4.06 -13.25
N VAL A 93 3.35 2.92 -13.90
CA VAL A 93 2.56 2.90 -15.13
C VAL A 93 1.08 2.91 -14.75
N LYS A 94 0.36 3.95 -15.19
CA LYS A 94 -1.09 4.05 -15.06
C LYS A 94 -1.83 3.34 -16.20
N THR A 95 -1.38 3.53 -17.43
CA THR A 95 -2.00 2.93 -18.63
C THR A 95 -0.93 2.33 -19.54
N GLN A 96 -1.05 1.02 -19.81
CA GLN A 96 -0.14 0.31 -20.72
C GLN A 96 -0.46 0.59 -22.20
N PRO A 97 0.54 0.58 -23.10
CA PRO A 97 0.29 0.69 -24.54
C PRO A 97 -0.32 -0.59 -25.10
N ALA A 98 -1.21 -0.48 -26.09
CA ALA A 98 -1.83 -1.64 -26.72
C ALA A 98 -0.79 -2.60 -27.34
N GLY A 99 -0.80 -3.87 -26.93
CA GLY A 99 0.14 -4.88 -27.43
C GLY A 99 1.60 -4.65 -27.01
N GLN A 100 1.86 -3.84 -25.98
CA GLN A 100 3.14 -3.78 -25.29
C GLN A 100 2.94 -3.82 -23.77
N THR A 101 4.01 -4.10 -23.04
CA THR A 101 4.04 -3.96 -21.58
C THR A 101 5.26 -3.13 -21.21
N CYS A 102 5.05 -2.03 -20.52
CA CYS A 102 6.11 -1.16 -20.01
C CYS A 102 6.33 -1.38 -18.51
N GLY A 103 7.59 -1.48 -18.10
CA GLY A 103 8.01 -1.55 -16.71
C GLY A 103 8.82 -0.31 -16.31
N VAL A 104 8.73 0.08 -15.03
CA VAL A 104 9.48 1.21 -14.45
C VAL A 104 10.55 0.67 -13.50
N SER A 105 11.78 1.16 -13.63
CA SER A 105 12.91 0.96 -12.72
C SER A 105 13.34 2.31 -12.14
N ASN A 106 13.85 2.30 -10.90
CA ASN A 106 14.15 3.52 -10.13
C ASN A 106 12.94 4.46 -9.96
N GLY A 107 11.73 3.89 -9.94
CA GLY A 107 10.48 4.65 -9.91
C GLY A 107 10.20 5.34 -8.58
N SER A 108 10.90 5.03 -7.49
CA SER A 108 10.66 5.64 -6.18
C SER A 108 11.93 6.12 -5.49
N GLY A 109 11.78 7.10 -4.60
CA GLY A 109 12.89 7.66 -3.82
C GLY A 109 12.54 8.98 -3.14
N ASN A 110 13.53 9.61 -2.52
CA ASN A 110 13.43 10.96 -1.97
C ASN A 110 14.21 11.94 -2.83
N VAL A 111 13.66 13.14 -2.98
CA VAL A 111 14.19 14.18 -3.86
C VAL A 111 15.28 14.97 -3.15
N SER A 112 16.54 14.85 -3.57
CA SER A 112 17.65 15.69 -3.10
C SER A 112 18.26 16.56 -4.21
N ALA A 113 17.94 16.25 -5.45
CA ALA A 113 18.33 16.94 -6.68
C ALA A 113 17.31 16.61 -7.78
N ASP A 114 17.50 17.15 -9.00
CA ASP A 114 16.72 16.74 -10.16
C ASP A 114 16.90 15.24 -10.41
N VAL A 115 15.78 14.51 -10.42
CA VAL A 115 15.73 13.06 -10.63
C VAL A 115 15.55 12.83 -12.13
N SER A 116 16.56 12.26 -12.79
CA SER A 116 16.52 11.93 -14.22
C SER A 116 16.84 10.46 -14.52
N ASN A 117 16.96 9.62 -13.48
CA ASN A 117 17.39 8.22 -13.57
C ASN A 117 16.23 7.22 -13.54
N VAL A 118 14.96 7.69 -13.58
CA VAL A 118 13.80 6.81 -13.75
C VAL A 118 13.89 6.18 -15.13
N SER A 119 13.92 4.85 -15.20
CA SER A 119 14.01 4.13 -16.47
C SER A 119 12.70 3.42 -16.75
N VAL A 120 12.15 3.62 -17.93
CA VAL A 120 10.92 2.97 -18.38
C VAL A 120 11.23 2.19 -19.64
N THR A 121 11.00 0.88 -19.62
CA THR A 121 11.28 0.01 -20.77
C THR A 121 10.03 -0.75 -21.16
N CYS A 122 9.66 -0.63 -22.43
CA CYS A 122 8.53 -1.32 -23.01
C CYS A 122 8.97 -2.55 -23.80
N VAL A 123 8.17 -3.61 -23.74
CA VAL A 123 8.37 -4.82 -24.54
C VAL A 123 7.11 -5.10 -25.35
N THR A 124 7.28 -5.35 -26.65
CA THR A 124 6.17 -5.72 -27.52
C THR A 124 5.75 -7.14 -27.23
N GLY A 125 4.55 -7.29 -26.67
CA GLY A 125 3.93 -8.58 -26.48
C GLY A 125 3.30 -9.00 -27.80
N SER A 126 4.03 -9.73 -28.63
CA SER A 126 3.39 -10.59 -29.62
C SER A 126 2.54 -11.60 -28.85
N THR A 127 1.21 -11.47 -28.88
CA THR A 127 0.30 -12.55 -28.45
C THR A 127 0.64 -13.79 -29.27
N PRO A 128 1.20 -14.87 -28.67
CA PRO A 128 1.37 -16.12 -29.38
C PRO A 128 0.08 -16.92 -29.25
N THR A 129 -0.49 -17.32 -30.39
CA THR A 129 -1.36 -18.50 -30.51
C THR A 129 -0.72 -19.68 -29.78
N PRO A 130 -1.44 -20.46 -28.95
CA PRO A 130 -0.82 -21.47 -28.09
C PRO A 130 -0.28 -22.64 -28.92
N THR A 131 1.05 -22.74 -29.03
CA THR A 131 1.79 -23.94 -29.44
C THR A 131 2.61 -24.40 -28.23
N PRO A 132 2.59 -25.68 -27.82
CA PRO A 132 3.21 -26.13 -26.58
C PRO A 132 4.75 -26.16 -26.72
N THR A 133 5.41 -25.10 -26.26
CA THR A 133 6.82 -25.10 -25.86
C THR A 133 6.85 -25.31 -24.34
N PRO A 134 7.78 -26.11 -23.77
CA PRO A 134 7.80 -26.37 -22.33
C PRO A 134 7.89 -25.05 -21.56
N THR A 135 6.79 -24.72 -20.89
CA THR A 135 6.64 -23.59 -19.97
C THR A 135 7.85 -23.55 -19.04
N PRO A 136 8.52 -22.40 -18.82
CA PRO A 136 9.38 -22.28 -17.65
C PRO A 136 8.50 -22.60 -16.45
N THR A 137 8.74 -23.72 -15.80
CA THR A 137 8.00 -24.14 -14.61
C THR A 137 7.92 -22.92 -13.69
N PRO A 138 6.73 -22.40 -13.34
CA PRO A 138 6.62 -21.26 -12.46
C PRO A 138 7.38 -21.62 -11.19
N THR A 139 8.54 -20.98 -10.98
CA THR A 139 9.51 -21.39 -9.94
C THR A 139 9.11 -20.81 -8.58
N GLY A 140 7.88 -20.34 -8.45
CA GLY A 140 7.32 -19.74 -7.26
C GLY A 140 5.84 -20.09 -7.11
N PRO A 141 5.23 -19.71 -5.96
CA PRO A 141 3.85 -20.06 -5.64
C PRO A 141 2.83 -19.61 -6.68
N THR A 142 1.73 -20.36 -6.77
CA THR A 142 0.62 -20.02 -7.68
C THR A 142 0.00 -18.66 -7.30
N GLN A 143 -0.08 -17.74 -8.25
CA GLN A 143 -0.68 -16.41 -8.10
C GLN A 143 -2.19 -16.40 -8.42
N GLY A 144 -2.85 -15.28 -8.11
CA GLY A 144 -4.25 -15.02 -8.44
C GLY A 144 -5.26 -15.77 -7.57
N ALA A 145 -6.53 -15.67 -7.94
CA ALA A 145 -7.64 -16.26 -7.19
C ALA A 145 -7.52 -17.78 -7.02
N ALA A 146 -7.08 -18.48 -8.07
CA ALA A 146 -6.83 -19.92 -8.02
C ALA A 146 -5.71 -20.29 -7.03
N GLY A 147 -4.68 -19.44 -6.92
CA GLY A 147 -3.56 -19.69 -6.03
C GLY A 147 -3.94 -19.67 -4.56
N VAL A 148 -4.83 -18.77 -4.16
CA VAL A 148 -5.23 -18.57 -2.76
C VAL A 148 -6.48 -19.38 -2.36
N ALA A 149 -7.18 -19.96 -3.33
CA ALA A 149 -8.36 -20.78 -3.09
C ALA A 149 -8.01 -22.01 -2.24
N GLY A 150 -8.87 -22.32 -1.27
CA GLY A 150 -8.70 -23.45 -0.37
C GLY A 150 -9.22 -23.20 1.03
N THR A 151 -8.97 -24.18 1.89
CA THR A 151 -9.30 -24.14 3.30
C THR A 151 -8.02 -23.94 4.10
N TRP A 152 -8.03 -22.98 4.99
CA TRP A 152 -6.86 -22.49 5.70
C TRP A 152 -7.17 -22.37 7.18
N VAL A 153 -6.30 -22.90 8.04
CA VAL A 153 -6.46 -22.86 9.50
C VAL A 153 -5.37 -21.97 10.09
N GLN A 154 -5.75 -20.97 10.89
CA GLN A 154 -4.82 -20.06 11.51
C GLN A 154 -3.86 -20.81 12.44
N SER A 155 -2.58 -20.47 12.41
CA SER A 155 -1.57 -21.11 13.26
C SER A 155 -1.79 -20.78 14.75
N LEU A 156 -2.31 -19.58 15.05
CA LEU A 156 -2.63 -19.16 16.41
C LEU A 156 -3.72 -20.05 17.04
N CYS A 157 -3.36 -20.68 18.15
CA CYS A 157 -4.25 -21.50 18.97
C CYS A 157 -4.78 -20.69 20.17
N VAL A 158 -6.09 -20.68 20.36
CA VAL A 158 -6.77 -20.01 21.47
C VAL A 158 -7.54 -21.04 22.30
N VAL A 159 -7.33 -21.02 23.62
CA VAL A 159 -8.05 -21.90 24.56
C VAL A 159 -9.36 -21.25 24.97
N ALA A 160 -10.48 -21.95 24.77
CA ALA A 160 -11.80 -21.54 25.27
C ALA A 160 -12.63 -22.77 25.63
N ASN A 161 -13.38 -22.70 26.74
CA ASN A 161 -14.24 -23.79 27.22
C ASN A 161 -13.53 -25.15 27.35
N GLY A 162 -12.26 -25.15 27.77
CA GLY A 162 -11.45 -26.36 27.92
C GLY A 162 -11.02 -27.01 26.59
N LYS A 163 -11.21 -26.33 25.45
CA LYS A 163 -10.84 -26.80 24.11
C LYS A 163 -9.87 -25.84 23.44
N GLY A 164 -9.06 -26.37 22.52
CA GLY A 164 -8.22 -25.56 21.63
C GLY A 164 -9.03 -25.11 20.43
N ASN A 165 -8.87 -23.87 20.00
CA ASN A 165 -9.62 -23.30 18.88
C ASN A 165 -8.66 -22.56 17.95
N ARG A 166 -8.87 -22.70 16.64
CA ARG A 166 -8.15 -21.95 15.60
C ARG A 166 -9.16 -21.34 14.64
N GLN A 167 -8.86 -20.18 14.07
CA GLN A 167 -9.70 -19.61 13.01
C GLN A 167 -9.62 -20.49 11.76
N LEU A 168 -10.76 -20.84 11.20
CA LEU A 168 -10.88 -21.49 9.90
C LEU A 168 -11.27 -20.43 8.88
N LEU A 169 -10.50 -20.31 7.81
CA LEU A 169 -10.76 -19.44 6.66
C LEU A 169 -10.99 -20.32 5.44
N ARG A 170 -12.11 -20.13 4.76
CA ARG A 170 -12.39 -20.71 3.45
C ARG A 170 -12.32 -19.62 2.41
N VAL A 171 -11.51 -19.86 1.39
CA VAL A 171 -11.34 -18.97 0.25
C VAL A 171 -11.87 -19.72 -0.97
N ALA A 172 -13.01 -19.30 -1.50
CA ALA A 172 -13.58 -19.90 -2.70
C ALA A 172 -13.39 -18.97 -3.89
N GLN A 173 -12.86 -19.49 -4.99
CA GLN A 173 -12.74 -18.74 -6.23
C GLN A 173 -14.13 -18.51 -6.83
N THR A 174 -14.49 -17.25 -7.06
CA THR A 174 -15.78 -16.84 -7.64
C THR A 174 -15.65 -16.28 -9.05
N GLY A 175 -14.43 -15.91 -9.46
CA GLY A 175 -14.10 -15.44 -10.81
C GLY A 175 -12.61 -15.63 -11.12
N THR A 176 -12.14 -15.11 -12.25
CA THR A 176 -10.71 -15.15 -12.61
C THR A 176 -9.85 -14.41 -11.58
N ASP A 177 -10.34 -13.28 -11.11
CA ASP A 177 -9.64 -12.35 -10.21
C ASP A 177 -10.43 -12.10 -8.92
N SER A 178 -11.33 -13.00 -8.55
CA SER A 178 -12.25 -12.78 -7.43
C SER A 178 -12.39 -14.02 -6.55
N VAL A 179 -12.43 -13.80 -5.24
CA VAL A 179 -12.67 -14.83 -4.24
C VAL A 179 -13.73 -14.38 -3.22
N SER A 180 -14.49 -15.31 -2.68
CA SER A 180 -15.27 -15.10 -1.45
C SER A 180 -14.50 -15.61 -0.24
N LEU A 181 -14.68 -14.93 0.89
CA LEU A 181 -14.06 -15.26 2.17
C LEU A 181 -15.14 -15.63 3.19
N GLU A 182 -15.03 -16.82 3.77
CA GLU A 182 -15.87 -17.28 4.87
C GLU A 182 -14.99 -17.65 6.06
N ARG A 183 -15.41 -17.27 7.26
CA ARG A 183 -14.74 -17.67 8.51
C ARG A 183 -15.59 -18.63 9.32
N ASP A 184 -14.94 -19.58 9.97
CA ASP A 184 -15.52 -20.52 10.91
C ASP A 184 -14.49 -20.78 12.03
N LEU A 185 -14.79 -21.68 12.96
CA LEU A 185 -13.88 -22.07 14.03
C LEU A 185 -13.50 -23.55 13.87
N MET A 186 -12.21 -23.84 13.91
CA MET A 186 -11.69 -25.21 14.01
C MET A 186 -11.50 -25.55 15.49
N VAL A 187 -12.25 -26.53 15.99
CA VAL A 187 -12.26 -26.92 17.40
C VAL A 187 -11.48 -28.22 17.60
N TYR A 188 -10.60 -28.24 18.59
CA TYR A 188 -9.73 -29.36 18.95
C TYR A 188 -10.10 -29.87 20.34
N ALA A 189 -10.04 -31.19 20.53
CA ALA A 189 -10.24 -31.79 21.84
C ALA A 189 -9.14 -31.36 22.82
N ALA A 190 -7.89 -31.26 22.36
CA ALA A 190 -6.76 -30.80 23.16
C ALA A 190 -6.68 -29.26 23.18
N THR A 191 -6.37 -28.69 24.34
CA THR A 191 -6.24 -27.22 24.53
C THR A 191 -5.08 -26.62 23.74
N ASN A 192 -4.04 -27.39 23.43
CA ASN A 192 -2.91 -26.94 22.60
C ASN A 192 -3.15 -27.05 21.08
N CYS A 193 -4.40 -27.31 20.66
CA CYS A 193 -4.77 -27.48 19.25
C CYS A 193 -3.98 -28.58 18.51
N SER A 194 -3.56 -29.62 19.24
CA SER A 194 -2.96 -30.82 18.65
C SER A 194 -4.02 -31.85 18.25
N GLY A 195 -3.63 -32.78 17.38
CA GLY A 195 -4.53 -33.80 16.84
C GLY A 195 -5.50 -33.25 15.80
N SER A 196 -6.58 -34.00 15.56
CA SER A 196 -7.58 -33.66 14.55
C SER A 196 -8.54 -32.60 15.08
N GLY A 197 -8.65 -31.49 14.34
CA GLY A 197 -9.69 -30.47 14.56
C GLY A 197 -10.97 -30.83 13.81
N SER A 198 -12.09 -30.29 14.27
CA SER A 198 -13.37 -30.34 13.55
C SER A 198 -13.94 -28.93 13.40
N PRO A 199 -14.42 -28.53 12.21
CA PRO A 199 -15.12 -27.27 12.03
C PRO A 199 -16.35 -27.21 12.94
N LEU A 200 -16.63 -26.04 13.51
CA LEU A 200 -17.84 -25.79 14.30
C LEU A 200 -19.10 -25.87 13.42
N GLY A 201 -18.96 -25.64 12.11
CA GLY A 201 -20.04 -25.79 11.14
C GLY A 201 -20.96 -24.59 11.06
N VAL A 202 -20.48 -23.42 11.49
CA VAL A 202 -21.20 -22.14 11.44
C VAL A 202 -20.44 -21.14 10.57
N PRO A 203 -20.26 -21.42 9.27
CA PRO A 203 -19.53 -20.54 8.38
C PRO A 203 -20.20 -19.16 8.31
N THR A 204 -19.41 -18.14 8.58
CA THR A 204 -19.81 -16.74 8.55
C THR A 204 -19.20 -16.07 7.33
N PRO A 205 -20.00 -15.66 6.34
CA PRO A 205 -19.51 -14.89 5.20
C PRO A 205 -18.87 -13.59 5.69
N THR A 206 -17.64 -13.33 5.25
CA THR A 206 -16.90 -12.13 5.63
C THR A 206 -16.71 -11.16 4.46
N GLY A 207 -17.17 -11.53 3.26
CA GLY A 207 -17.17 -10.66 2.09
C GLY A 207 -16.46 -11.30 0.89
N SER A 208 -16.13 -10.49 -0.10
CA SER A 208 -15.42 -10.90 -1.31
C SER A 208 -14.24 -9.99 -1.59
N VAL A 209 -13.17 -10.56 -2.16
CA VAL A 209 -11.99 -9.82 -2.60
C VAL A 209 -11.93 -9.85 -4.11
N THR A 210 -11.76 -8.68 -4.72
CA THR A 210 -11.42 -8.54 -6.14
C THR A 210 -9.97 -8.09 -6.25
N PHE A 211 -9.13 -8.91 -6.87
CA PHE A 211 -7.72 -8.62 -7.06
C PHE A 211 -7.53 -7.61 -8.19
N SER A 212 -6.69 -6.61 -7.93
CA SER A 212 -6.30 -5.59 -8.92
C SER A 212 -4.92 -5.87 -9.52
N ARG A 213 -4.06 -6.58 -8.78
CA ARG A 213 -2.73 -7.00 -9.23
C ARG A 213 -2.21 -8.19 -8.43
N SER A 214 -1.27 -8.91 -9.03
CA SER A 214 -0.47 -9.94 -8.36
C SER A 214 1.00 -9.82 -8.74
N ALA A 215 1.88 -10.28 -7.86
CA ALA A 215 3.31 -10.39 -8.08
C ALA A 215 3.87 -11.51 -7.21
N ALA A 216 4.99 -12.11 -7.60
CA ALA A 216 5.61 -13.19 -6.85
C ALA A 216 7.12 -13.05 -6.73
N THR A 217 7.66 -13.61 -5.65
CA THR A 217 9.07 -13.96 -5.47
C THR A 217 9.24 -15.47 -5.72
N ALA A 218 10.43 -16.01 -5.49
CA ALA A 218 10.66 -17.46 -5.55
C ALA A 218 9.84 -18.24 -4.49
N THR A 219 9.40 -17.57 -3.42
CA THR A 219 8.86 -18.21 -2.22
C THR A 219 7.50 -17.67 -1.80
N LEU A 220 7.04 -16.56 -2.38
CA LEU A 220 5.76 -15.95 -2.02
C LEU A 220 5.01 -15.38 -3.25
N ALA A 221 3.70 -15.62 -3.31
CA ALA A 221 2.79 -14.95 -4.22
C ALA A 221 1.93 -13.94 -3.45
N ALA A 222 2.00 -12.67 -3.83
CA ALA A 222 1.21 -11.59 -3.26
C ALA A 222 0.09 -11.18 -4.21
N ASN A 223 -1.13 -11.05 -3.68
CA ASN A 223 -2.32 -10.69 -4.44
C ASN A 223 -3.00 -9.50 -3.76
N TRP A 224 -2.90 -8.31 -4.35
CA TRP A 224 -3.49 -7.09 -3.83
C TRP A 224 -4.90 -6.95 -4.39
N GLY A 225 -5.85 -6.58 -3.53
CA GLY A 225 -7.23 -6.42 -3.92
C GLY A 225 -8.02 -5.55 -2.99
N LEU A 226 -9.27 -5.32 -3.38
CA LEU A 226 -10.26 -4.64 -2.56
C LEU A 226 -11.16 -5.69 -1.92
N TRP A 227 -11.18 -5.75 -0.60
CA TRP A 227 -12.10 -6.55 0.17
C TRP A 227 -13.38 -5.76 0.41
N THR A 228 -14.49 -6.26 -0.12
CA THR A 228 -15.83 -5.73 0.09
C THR A 228 -16.58 -6.61 1.08
N TYR A 229 -17.04 -6.01 2.18
CA TYR A 229 -17.82 -6.66 3.23
C TYR A 229 -19.08 -5.83 3.52
N PRO A 230 -20.08 -6.37 4.24
CA PRO A 230 -21.41 -5.73 4.31
C PRO A 230 -21.41 -4.28 4.83
N THR A 231 -20.43 -3.93 5.67
CA THR A 231 -20.34 -2.61 6.30
C THR A 231 -19.34 -1.66 5.64
N GLY A 232 -18.64 -2.09 4.58
CA GLY A 232 -17.66 -1.23 3.91
C GLY A 232 -16.66 -1.97 3.03
N GLN A 233 -15.56 -1.27 2.74
CA GLN A 233 -14.48 -1.80 1.93
C GLN A 233 -13.15 -1.49 2.60
N ALA A 234 -12.19 -2.41 2.44
CA ALA A 234 -10.81 -2.21 2.84
C ALA A 234 -9.91 -2.81 1.78
N TYR A 235 -8.71 -2.27 1.61
CA TYR A 235 -7.72 -2.99 0.83
C TYR A 235 -7.25 -4.23 1.61
N VAL A 236 -6.85 -5.26 0.86
CA VAL A 236 -6.21 -6.44 1.45
C VAL A 236 -5.15 -7.00 0.52
N ILE A 237 -4.14 -7.64 1.11
CA ILE A 237 -3.17 -8.48 0.41
C ILE A 237 -3.33 -9.93 0.88
N LEU A 238 -3.64 -10.83 -0.04
CA LEU A 238 -3.60 -12.27 0.19
C LEU A 238 -2.22 -12.78 -0.26
N ALA A 239 -1.35 -12.98 0.72
CA ALA A 239 0.03 -13.38 0.51
C ALA A 239 0.20 -14.86 0.80
N LYS A 240 0.50 -15.65 -0.23
CA LYS A 240 0.69 -17.09 -0.14
C LYS A 240 2.18 -17.41 -0.14
N LYS A 241 2.70 -17.91 0.99
CA LYS A 241 4.09 -18.34 1.13
C LYS A 241 4.20 -19.85 0.86
N GLY A 242 5.04 -20.23 -0.09
CA GLY A 242 5.07 -21.58 -0.64
C GLY A 242 3.68 -22.00 -1.14
N GLU A 243 3.31 -23.25 -0.93
CA GLU A 243 1.98 -23.76 -1.30
C GLU A 243 1.05 -24.00 -0.09
N THR A 244 1.55 -23.74 1.12
CA THR A 244 0.94 -24.20 2.37
C THR A 244 0.64 -23.11 3.38
N VAL A 245 1.10 -21.88 3.19
CA VAL A 245 0.84 -20.76 4.12
C VAL A 245 0.15 -19.62 3.40
N LEU A 246 -0.90 -19.08 4.01
CA LEU A 246 -1.64 -17.90 3.54
C LEU A 246 -1.70 -16.85 4.65
N CYS A 247 -1.22 -15.65 4.37
CA CYS A 247 -1.34 -14.49 5.24
C CYS A 247 -2.36 -13.51 4.65
N LEU A 248 -3.33 -13.09 5.45
CA LEU A 248 -4.24 -11.99 5.12
C LEU A 248 -3.68 -10.74 5.77
N ILE A 249 -3.14 -9.85 4.96
CA ILE A 249 -2.50 -8.62 5.43
C ILE A 249 -3.43 -7.47 5.07
N GLY A 250 -3.95 -6.77 6.08
CA GLY A 250 -4.70 -5.54 5.85
C GLY A 250 -3.72 -4.43 5.46
N ASP A 251 -3.78 -3.96 4.23
CA ASP A 251 -3.04 -2.78 3.80
C ASP A 251 -3.90 -1.53 4.10
N ALA A 252 -3.42 -0.67 4.99
CA ALA A 252 -4.08 0.59 5.28
C ALA A 252 -4.04 1.57 4.07
N ASN A 253 -3.21 1.28 3.06
CA ASN A 253 -3.05 2.02 1.82
C ASN A 253 -2.07 1.23 0.92
N PRO A 254 -2.26 1.08 -0.40
CA PRO A 254 -1.32 0.42 -1.31
C PRO A 254 0.15 0.93 -1.29
N SER A 255 0.48 1.94 -0.48
CA SER A 255 1.84 2.47 -0.28
C SER A 255 2.69 1.71 0.75
N VAL A 256 2.12 0.94 1.69
CA VAL A 256 2.92 0.35 2.80
C VAL A 256 3.72 -0.87 2.35
N LEU A 257 3.13 -1.73 1.52
CA LEU A 257 3.77 -2.93 0.98
C LEU A 257 3.63 -2.96 -0.55
N PRO A 258 4.42 -2.13 -1.27
CA PRO A 258 4.24 -1.92 -2.69
C PRO A 258 4.73 -3.09 -3.55
N THR A 259 5.68 -3.90 -3.07
CA THR A 259 6.28 -5.02 -3.82
C THR A 259 6.03 -6.38 -3.18
N ALA A 260 6.19 -7.47 -3.95
CA ALA A 260 6.11 -8.84 -3.42
C ALA A 260 7.19 -9.13 -2.37
N ALA A 261 8.36 -8.49 -2.47
CA ALA A 261 9.43 -8.62 -1.48
C ALA A 261 9.08 -7.96 -0.14
N ASP A 262 8.44 -6.79 -0.16
CA ASP A 262 7.95 -6.12 1.07
C ASP A 262 6.88 -6.98 1.75
N VAL A 263 5.94 -7.49 0.95
CA VAL A 263 4.90 -8.41 1.43
C VAL A 263 5.53 -9.67 2.01
N GLU A 264 6.56 -10.22 1.39
CA GLU A 264 7.27 -11.38 1.90
C GLU A 264 7.98 -11.10 3.23
N GLY A 265 8.68 -9.97 3.35
CA GLY A 265 9.27 -9.54 4.62
C GLY A 265 8.24 -9.40 5.73
N TYR A 266 7.07 -8.82 5.43
CA TYR A 266 5.97 -8.71 6.40
C TYR A 266 5.37 -10.08 6.77
N ALA A 267 5.19 -10.97 5.79
CA ALA A 267 4.71 -12.32 6.01
C ALA A 267 5.67 -13.11 6.91
N ASP A 268 6.99 -12.97 6.71
CA ASP A 268 8.00 -13.63 7.53
C ASP A 268 8.00 -13.20 9.00
N LEU A 269 7.60 -11.97 9.28
CA LEU A 269 7.38 -11.51 10.65
C LEU A 269 6.05 -11.99 11.23
N SER A 270 5.05 -12.22 10.37
CA SER A 270 3.68 -12.60 10.75
C SER A 270 3.48 -14.12 10.92
N ILE A 271 4.29 -14.94 10.26
CA ILE A 271 4.21 -16.40 10.36
C ILE A 271 4.55 -16.90 11.79
N PRO A 272 5.65 -16.46 12.43
CA PRO A 272 5.99 -16.91 13.79
C PRO A 272 4.99 -16.46 14.86
N SER A 273 4.29 -15.34 14.66
CA SER A 273 3.26 -14.86 15.59
C SER A 273 1.94 -15.65 15.49
N GLY A 274 1.84 -16.54 14.49
CA GLY A 274 0.65 -17.34 14.23
C GLY A 274 -0.49 -16.57 13.57
N ALA A 275 -0.25 -15.34 13.11
CA ALA A 275 -1.28 -14.51 12.46
C ALA A 275 -1.72 -15.07 11.11
N CYS A 276 -0.84 -15.81 10.42
CA CYS A 276 -1.12 -16.46 9.15
C CYS A 276 -1.82 -17.82 9.32
N TYR A 277 -2.29 -18.36 8.20
CA TYR A 277 -3.03 -19.60 8.09
C TYR A 277 -2.20 -20.66 7.36
N VAL A 278 -2.42 -21.91 7.73
CA VAL A 278 -1.81 -23.10 7.12
C VAL A 278 -2.89 -23.86 6.38
N LYS A 279 -2.55 -24.38 5.20
CA LYS A 279 -3.47 -25.16 4.37
C LYS A 279 -3.91 -26.41 5.12
N GLN A 280 -5.21 -26.66 5.14
CA GLN A 280 -5.82 -27.86 5.72
C GLN A 280 -5.84 -29.02 4.72
#